data_AF-A0A6A6N4T4-F1
#
_entry.id   AF-A0A6A6N4T4-F1
#
_cell.length_a   1.000
_cell.length_b   1.000
_cell.length_c   1.000
_cell.angle_alpha   90.00
_cell.angle_beta   90.00
_cell.angle_gamma   90.00
#
_symmetry.space_group_name_H-M   'P 1'
#
loop_
_entity.id
_entity.type
_entity.pdbx_description
1 polymer ?
#
loop_
_entity_poly.entity_id
_entity_poly.type
_entity_poly.pdbx_seq_one_letter_code
_entity_poly.pdbx_strand_id
1 'polypeptide(L)'
;MSSTGQSQSLKRRDAPVTREGDQLTLTPLGAGNEFDCGIQPAYSGMAALPYFDEIDPSTIDVLLITHFHLDHAASLPYFLEKTTFKGRVFMTHATKAIYKLLLTDYVKVSKVSVEDILFGEQDINRSMDKIEVIDFHQTVEVNGIKFWCYTAGHVLGAAMFMVDIAGVRVLYTGDYSREEDRHLRAAEMPQFSPDICVIESTYGVQLPTSAHSEKRFTDVIHSTISQGGRVLIPAYALGRAQELLLILDEYWQTILSSITFPYIMLLLLRRSV
;
A
#
# COMPACT_ATOMS: atom_id res chain seq x y z
N MET A 1 -40.95 -18.80 38.73
CA MET A 1 -40.21 -19.98 38.23
C MET A 1 -39.28 -19.49 37.12
N SER A 2 -38.09 -19.05 37.50
CA SER A 2 -37.07 -18.50 36.61
C SER A 2 -36.11 -19.61 36.19
N SER A 3 -36.13 -19.99 34.92
CA SER A 3 -35.16 -20.93 34.35
C SER A 3 -33.83 -20.20 34.11
N THR A 4 -32.89 -20.40 35.03
CA THR A 4 -31.49 -20.02 34.88
C THR A 4 -30.82 -20.95 33.86
N GLY A 5 -30.51 -20.42 32.68
CA GLY A 5 -29.65 -21.10 31.71
C GLY A 5 -28.21 -21.16 32.23
N GLN A 6 -27.69 -22.37 32.42
CA GLN A 6 -26.30 -22.60 32.80
C GLN A 6 -25.35 -22.14 31.69
N SER A 7 -24.41 -21.28 32.04
CA SER A 7 -23.25 -20.94 31.20
C SER A 7 -22.39 -22.20 31.01
N GLN A 8 -22.29 -22.70 29.78
CA GLN A 8 -21.32 -23.74 29.44
C GLN A 8 -19.93 -23.12 29.39
N SER A 9 -19.16 -23.38 30.46
CA SER A 9 -17.72 -23.16 30.50
C SER A 9 -17.05 -23.91 29.34
N LEU A 10 -16.37 -23.16 28.46
CA LEU A 10 -15.48 -23.71 27.44
C LEU A 10 -14.34 -24.46 28.14
N LYS A 11 -14.47 -25.78 28.24
CA LYS A 11 -13.38 -26.65 28.68
C LYS A 11 -12.23 -26.54 27.69
N ARG A 12 -11.11 -25.98 28.16
CA ARG A 12 -9.81 -26.03 27.49
C ARG A 12 -9.51 -27.50 27.22
N ARG A 13 -9.38 -27.89 25.94
CA ARG A 13 -8.90 -29.22 25.59
C ARG A 13 -7.41 -29.25 25.93
N ASP A 14 -7.00 -30.14 26.81
CA ASP A 14 -5.59 -30.39 27.08
C ASP A 14 -4.94 -30.94 25.81
N ALA A 15 -3.91 -30.23 25.32
CA ALA A 15 -3.12 -30.66 24.19
C ALA A 15 -2.18 -31.81 24.63
N PRO A 16 -1.96 -32.84 23.82
CA PRO A 16 -0.99 -33.88 24.14
C PRO A 16 0.42 -33.30 24.17
N VAL A 17 1.20 -33.74 25.15
CA VAL A 17 2.61 -33.42 25.38
C VAL A 17 3.39 -33.51 24.06
N THR A 18 3.89 -32.36 23.61
CA THR A 18 4.66 -32.18 22.38
C THR A 18 6.01 -32.89 22.49
N ARG A 19 6.31 -33.73 21.51
CA ARG A 19 7.69 -34.13 21.19
C ARG A 19 8.43 -32.87 20.74
N GLU A 20 9.63 -32.64 21.26
CA GLU A 20 10.56 -31.62 20.74
C GLU A 20 10.82 -31.94 19.25
N GLY A 21 10.14 -31.22 18.36
CA GLY A 21 10.15 -31.51 16.93
C GLY A 21 9.06 -30.80 16.12
N ASP A 22 7.92 -30.45 16.74
CA ASP A 22 6.81 -29.78 16.05
C ASP A 22 6.60 -28.34 16.58
N GLN A 23 7.59 -27.48 16.31
CA GLN A 23 7.45 -26.04 16.49
C GLN A 23 6.96 -25.43 15.17
N LEU A 24 5.70 -24.99 15.12
CA LEU A 24 5.20 -24.18 14.00
C LEU A 24 5.77 -22.77 14.12
N THR A 25 6.93 -22.55 13.52
CA THR A 25 7.49 -21.21 13.33
C THR A 25 6.94 -20.69 12.00
N LEU A 26 6.12 -19.63 12.02
CA LEU A 26 5.79 -18.86 10.83
C LEU A 26 7.02 -18.03 10.42
N THR A 27 7.98 -18.71 9.82
CA THR A 27 8.97 -18.13 8.91
C THR A 27 8.53 -18.58 7.52
N PRO A 28 8.41 -17.71 6.51
CA PRO A 28 7.87 -18.09 5.20
C PRO A 28 8.81 -19.09 4.51
N LEU A 29 8.71 -20.39 4.82
CA LEU A 29 9.53 -21.45 4.24
C LEU A 29 8.69 -22.72 4.01
N GLY A 30 8.06 -22.69 2.84
CA GLY A 30 7.45 -23.78 2.12
C GLY A 30 7.11 -23.20 0.75
N ALA A 31 8.15 -22.74 0.06
CA ALA A 31 8.16 -21.66 -0.93
C ALA A 31 8.05 -20.26 -0.29
N GLY A 32 9.10 -19.45 -0.40
CA GLY A 32 9.23 -18.17 0.28
C GLY A 32 8.35 -17.10 -0.37
N ASN A 33 7.48 -16.46 0.40
CA ASN A 33 6.68 -15.32 -0.06
C ASN A 33 7.00 -14.08 0.76
N GLU A 34 7.27 -12.97 0.10
CA GLU A 34 7.44 -11.66 0.71
C GLU A 34 6.31 -10.72 0.24
N PHE A 35 5.78 -9.94 1.17
CA PHE A 35 4.74 -8.95 0.90
C PHE A 35 5.35 -7.56 1.03
N ASP A 36 5.20 -6.76 -0.03
CA ASP A 36 5.74 -5.41 -0.15
C ASP A 36 7.28 -5.32 0.01
N CYS A 37 7.85 -4.23 -0.48
CA CYS A 37 9.27 -3.95 -0.50
C CYS A 37 9.46 -2.43 -0.54
N GLY A 38 9.22 -1.78 0.59
CA GLY A 38 9.19 -0.32 0.74
C GLY A 38 10.44 0.30 1.36
N ILE A 39 10.45 1.63 1.45
CA ILE A 39 11.43 2.39 2.25
C ILE A 39 10.72 3.12 3.40
N GLN A 40 11.42 3.36 4.50
CA GLN A 40 10.95 4.26 5.55
C GLN A 40 11.27 5.73 5.17
N PRO A 41 10.27 6.58 4.84
CA PRO A 41 10.54 7.93 4.34
C PRO A 41 11.21 8.87 5.34
N ALA A 42 11.22 8.52 6.62
CA ALA A 42 11.87 9.30 7.68
C ALA A 42 13.40 9.11 7.76
N TYR A 43 13.95 8.08 7.10
CA TYR A 43 15.40 7.81 7.08
C TYR A 43 15.97 7.98 5.67
N SER A 44 17.30 7.96 5.57
CA SER A 44 18.05 8.06 4.31
C SER A 44 19.02 6.88 4.16
N GLY A 45 19.39 6.58 2.92
CA GLY A 45 20.35 5.53 2.61
C GLY A 45 19.91 4.15 3.07
N MET A 46 20.90 3.34 3.45
CA MET A 46 20.68 1.97 3.91
C MET A 46 19.73 1.88 5.12
N ALA A 47 19.68 2.90 5.98
CA ALA A 47 18.79 2.93 7.14
C ALA A 47 17.30 3.08 6.78
N ALA A 48 16.99 3.46 5.54
CA ALA A 48 15.63 3.51 5.04
C ALA A 48 15.13 2.16 4.52
N LEU A 49 16.02 1.18 4.32
CA LEU A 49 15.66 -0.15 3.86
C LEU A 49 15.09 -1.01 5.01
N PRO A 50 14.25 -2.01 4.69
CA PRO A 50 13.97 -3.10 5.61
C PRO A 50 15.25 -3.85 6.00
N TYR A 51 15.16 -4.67 7.05
CA TYR A 51 16.24 -5.54 7.53
C TYR A 51 16.49 -6.72 6.58
N PHE A 52 16.92 -6.44 5.35
CA PHE A 52 17.21 -7.45 4.33
C PHE A 52 18.37 -8.38 4.71
N ASP A 53 19.18 -8.00 5.70
CA ASP A 53 20.24 -8.80 6.29
C ASP A 53 19.73 -9.90 7.24
N GLU A 54 18.47 -9.83 7.67
CA GLU A 54 17.82 -10.87 8.49
C GLU A 54 17.16 -11.98 7.66
N ILE A 55 17.14 -11.84 6.33
CA ILE A 55 16.55 -12.82 5.40
C ILE A 55 17.58 -13.26 4.35
N ASP A 56 17.34 -14.40 3.71
CA ASP A 56 18.07 -14.79 2.49
C ASP A 56 17.18 -14.55 1.26
N PRO A 57 17.40 -13.45 0.50
CA PRO A 57 16.59 -13.12 -0.68
C PRO A 57 16.56 -14.22 -1.74
N SER A 58 17.58 -15.09 -1.78
CA SER A 58 17.64 -16.18 -2.76
C SER A 58 16.64 -17.31 -2.50
N THR A 59 16.05 -17.34 -1.30
CA THR A 59 15.03 -18.32 -0.89
C THR A 59 13.59 -17.88 -1.17
N ILE A 60 13.40 -16.66 -1.66
CA ILE A 60 12.08 -16.08 -1.91
C ILE A 60 11.63 -16.41 -3.34
N ASP A 61 10.51 -17.10 -3.44
CA ASP A 61 9.90 -17.54 -4.70
C ASP A 61 9.01 -16.47 -5.32
N VAL A 62 8.23 -15.77 -4.48
CA VAL A 62 7.28 -14.75 -4.92
C VAL A 62 7.34 -13.51 -4.04
N LEU A 63 7.39 -12.35 -4.67
CA LEU A 63 7.25 -11.05 -4.02
C LEU A 63 5.99 -10.35 -4.55
N LEU A 64 5.06 -10.04 -3.66
CA LEU A 64 3.76 -9.45 -3.99
C LEU A 64 3.73 -8.00 -3.52
N ILE A 65 3.59 -7.06 -4.45
CA ILE A 65 3.52 -5.62 -4.12
C ILE A 65 2.08 -5.13 -4.20
N THR A 66 1.54 -4.70 -3.07
CA THR A 66 0.15 -4.29 -2.88
C THR A 66 -0.18 -3.03 -3.65
N HIS A 67 0.66 -2.00 -3.53
CA HIS A 67 0.42 -0.70 -4.17
C HIS A 67 1.71 0.12 -4.31
N PHE A 68 1.59 1.27 -4.97
CA PHE A 68 2.74 2.03 -5.47
C PHE A 68 3.36 3.01 -4.47
N HIS A 69 2.86 3.11 -3.23
CA HIS A 69 3.44 4.03 -2.26
C HIS A 69 4.89 3.67 -1.91
N LEU A 70 5.67 4.66 -1.49
CA LEU A 70 7.11 4.50 -1.28
C LEU A 70 7.43 3.46 -0.20
N ASP A 71 6.66 3.48 0.87
CA ASP A 71 6.72 2.56 2.01
C ASP A 71 6.23 1.15 1.72
N HIS A 72 5.75 0.89 0.49
CA HIS A 72 5.37 -0.45 0.02
C HIS A 72 6.17 -0.93 -1.19
N ALA A 73 6.74 -0.04 -2.00
CA ALA A 73 7.37 -0.45 -3.27
C ALA A 73 8.76 0.16 -3.54
N ALA A 74 9.20 1.17 -2.81
CA ALA A 74 10.38 1.93 -3.23
C ALA A 74 11.73 1.24 -3.01
N SER A 75 11.84 0.22 -2.15
CA SER A 75 13.09 -0.53 -2.04
C SER A 75 13.21 -1.63 -3.10
N LEU A 76 12.15 -1.87 -3.88
CA LEU A 76 12.14 -2.91 -4.91
C LEU A 76 13.29 -2.83 -5.94
N PRO A 77 13.66 -1.65 -6.51
CA PRO A 77 14.82 -1.61 -7.42
C PRO A 77 16.12 -2.04 -6.73
N TYR A 78 16.32 -1.63 -5.48
CA TYR A 78 17.46 -2.07 -4.68
C TYR A 78 17.39 -3.59 -4.47
N PHE A 79 16.24 -4.10 -4.06
CA PHE A 79 16.05 -5.51 -3.77
C PHE A 79 16.32 -6.40 -5.00
N LEU A 80 15.83 -6.01 -6.19
CA LEU A 80 15.99 -6.80 -7.41
C LEU A 80 17.36 -6.71 -8.07
N GLU A 81 18.10 -5.62 -7.84
CA GLU A 81 19.37 -5.35 -8.54
C GLU A 81 20.61 -5.50 -7.64
N LYS A 82 20.44 -5.39 -6.32
CA LYS A 82 21.55 -5.34 -5.35
C LYS A 82 21.55 -6.52 -4.36
N THR A 83 20.57 -7.42 -4.44
CA THR A 83 20.51 -8.63 -3.59
C THR A 83 20.59 -9.91 -4.40
N THR A 84 20.53 -11.07 -3.72
CA THR A 84 20.55 -12.41 -4.33
C THR A 84 19.17 -12.90 -4.79
N PHE A 85 18.14 -12.05 -4.75
CA PHE A 85 16.76 -12.40 -5.13
C PHE A 85 16.66 -12.93 -6.57
N LYS A 86 15.93 -14.03 -6.73
CA LYS A 86 15.70 -14.71 -8.02
C LYS A 86 14.24 -15.11 -8.26
N GLY A 87 13.36 -14.78 -7.32
CA GLY A 87 11.93 -15.06 -7.40
C GLY A 87 11.22 -14.21 -8.44
N ARG A 88 9.89 -14.33 -8.47
CA ARG A 88 9.00 -13.59 -9.37
C ARG A 88 8.32 -12.46 -8.60
N VAL A 89 8.14 -11.31 -9.23
CA VAL A 89 7.50 -10.15 -8.60
C VAL A 89 6.18 -9.87 -9.29
N PHE A 90 5.12 -9.61 -8.53
CA PHE A 90 3.81 -9.28 -9.08
C PHE A 90 3.28 -7.95 -8.56
N MET A 91 2.69 -7.19 -9.49
CA MET A 91 1.95 -5.96 -9.24
C MET A 91 0.64 -5.99 -10.04
N THR A 92 -0.34 -5.19 -9.65
CA THR A 92 -1.43 -4.89 -10.59
C THR A 92 -0.91 -4.01 -11.74
N HIS A 93 -1.67 -3.99 -12.85
CA HIS A 93 -1.34 -3.17 -14.01
C HIS A 93 -1.12 -1.68 -13.66
N ALA A 94 -2.01 -1.10 -12.85
CA ALA A 94 -1.92 0.30 -12.48
C ALA A 94 -0.76 0.56 -11.51
N THR A 95 -0.54 -0.32 -10.54
CA THR A 95 0.61 -0.24 -9.62
C THR A 95 1.93 -0.23 -10.39
N LYS A 96 2.14 -1.14 -11.34
CA LYS A 96 3.36 -1.17 -12.17
C LYS A 96 3.57 0.11 -12.99
N ALA A 97 2.50 0.66 -13.58
CA ALA A 97 2.58 1.87 -14.38
C ALA A 97 2.95 3.10 -13.53
N ILE A 98 2.31 3.25 -12.37
CA ILE A 98 2.53 4.37 -11.45
C ILE A 98 3.87 4.25 -10.74
N TYR A 99 4.27 3.04 -10.35
CA TYR A 99 5.56 2.74 -9.72
C TYR A 99 6.73 3.40 -10.46
N LYS A 100 6.80 3.25 -11.80
CA LYS A 100 7.88 3.87 -12.59
C LYS A 100 7.90 5.38 -12.46
N LEU A 101 6.74 6.02 -12.58
CA LEU A 101 6.61 7.48 -12.49
C LEU A 101 7.00 7.98 -11.11
N LEU A 102 6.49 7.33 -10.06
CA LEU A 102 6.69 7.72 -8.68
C LEU A 102 8.15 7.52 -8.25
N LEU A 103 8.81 6.42 -8.63
CA LEU A 103 10.22 6.23 -8.32
C LEU A 103 11.14 7.15 -9.12
N THR A 104 10.76 7.50 -10.35
CA THR A 104 11.50 8.49 -11.14
C THR A 104 11.45 9.87 -10.48
N ASP A 105 10.30 10.26 -9.92
CA ASP A 105 10.18 11.50 -9.16
C ASP A 105 10.95 11.42 -7.84
N TYR A 106 10.83 10.31 -7.11
CA TYR A 106 11.58 10.07 -5.87
C TYR A 106 13.09 10.25 -6.09
N VAL A 107 13.68 9.63 -7.12
CA VAL A 107 15.12 9.77 -7.41
C VAL A 107 15.51 11.21 -7.76
N LYS A 108 14.62 11.98 -8.41
CA LYS A 108 14.87 13.40 -8.75
C LYS A 108 14.75 14.34 -7.56
N VAL A 109 13.79 14.08 -6.67
CA VAL A 109 13.50 14.91 -5.48
C VAL A 109 14.46 14.58 -4.33
N SER A 110 14.93 13.33 -4.26
CA SER A 110 15.87 12.86 -3.26
C SER A 110 17.18 13.64 -3.38
N LYS A 111 17.37 14.62 -2.50
CA LYS A 111 18.59 15.42 -2.34
C LYS A 111 19.64 14.67 -1.53
N VAL A 112 19.79 13.41 -1.85
CA VAL A 112 20.63 12.52 -1.09
C VAL A 112 22.08 12.74 -1.52
N SER A 113 22.98 12.72 -0.54
CA SER A 113 24.41 12.73 -0.83
C SER A 113 24.73 11.54 -1.75
N VAL A 114 25.78 11.62 -2.58
CA VAL A 114 26.13 10.51 -3.50
C VAL A 114 26.27 9.18 -2.75
N GLU A 115 26.62 9.24 -1.46
CA GLU A 115 26.83 8.09 -0.57
C GLU A 115 25.52 7.40 -0.12
N ASP A 116 24.38 8.10 -0.08
CA ASP A 116 23.11 7.49 0.36
C ASP A 116 22.16 7.09 -0.79
N ILE A 117 22.62 7.17 -2.05
CA ILE A 117 21.82 6.75 -3.22
C ILE A 117 21.67 5.22 -3.21
N LEU A 118 20.44 4.75 -3.00
CA LEU A 118 20.12 3.32 -3.00
C LEU A 118 20.08 2.72 -4.41
N PHE A 119 19.51 3.44 -5.37
CA PHE A 119 19.32 3.00 -6.75
C PHE A 119 19.17 4.20 -7.69
N GLY A 120 19.46 3.99 -8.98
CA GLY A 120 19.30 5.00 -10.03
C GLY A 120 18.20 4.69 -11.03
N GLU A 121 18.02 5.59 -12.01
CA GLU A 121 17.03 5.43 -13.09
C GLU A 121 17.23 4.13 -13.90
N GLN A 122 18.47 3.68 -14.06
CA GLN A 122 18.75 2.42 -14.73
C GLN A 122 18.27 1.20 -13.93
N ASP A 123 18.41 1.22 -12.60
CA ASP A 123 17.91 0.14 -11.74
C ASP A 123 16.37 0.11 -11.79
N ILE A 124 15.69 1.26 -11.81
CA ILE A 124 14.23 1.35 -11.99
C ILE A 124 13.80 0.74 -13.34
N ASN A 125 14.52 1.04 -14.42
CA ASN A 125 14.18 0.48 -15.72
C ASN A 125 14.38 -1.04 -15.76
N ARG A 126 15.45 -1.56 -15.14
CA ARG A 126 15.68 -3.01 -15.03
C ARG A 126 14.65 -3.71 -14.13
N SER A 127 14.22 -3.07 -13.05
CA SER A 127 13.17 -3.63 -12.19
C SER A 127 11.85 -3.78 -12.94
N MET A 128 11.49 -2.82 -13.81
CA MET A 128 10.28 -2.88 -14.63
C MET A 128 10.21 -4.11 -15.54
N ASP A 129 11.34 -4.61 -16.02
CA ASP A 129 11.41 -5.81 -16.87
C ASP A 129 11.20 -7.11 -16.07
N LYS A 130 11.51 -7.08 -14.77
CA LYS A 130 11.36 -8.23 -13.85
C LYS A 130 9.98 -8.30 -13.18
N ILE A 131 9.22 -7.21 -13.18
CA ILE A 131 7.89 -7.16 -12.56
C ILE A 131 6.85 -7.73 -13.52
N GLU A 132 6.11 -8.73 -13.07
CA GLU A 132 4.96 -9.28 -13.77
C GLU A 132 3.66 -8.60 -13.32
N VAL A 133 2.66 -8.62 -14.19
CA VAL A 133 1.35 -8.03 -13.91
C VAL A 133 0.33 -9.13 -13.64
N ILE A 134 -0.56 -8.86 -12.68
CA ILE A 134 -1.70 -9.71 -12.34
C ILE A 134 -2.98 -8.90 -12.40
N ASP A 135 -4.03 -9.48 -13.01
CA ASP A 135 -5.37 -8.92 -13.00
C ASP A 135 -6.08 -9.21 -11.67
N PHE A 136 -7.00 -8.33 -11.26
CA PHE A 136 -7.85 -8.60 -10.12
C PHE A 136 -8.63 -9.91 -10.33
N HIS A 137 -8.72 -10.71 -9.26
CA HIS A 137 -9.34 -12.05 -9.24
C HIS A 137 -8.69 -13.11 -10.12
N GLN A 138 -7.61 -12.80 -10.83
CA GLN A 138 -6.83 -13.81 -11.54
C GLN A 138 -6.06 -14.67 -10.54
N THR A 139 -6.18 -15.99 -10.64
CA THR A 139 -5.34 -16.92 -9.88
C THR A 139 -4.05 -17.20 -10.65
N VAL A 140 -2.91 -16.98 -10.00
CA VAL A 140 -1.58 -17.33 -10.47
C VAL A 140 -0.99 -18.37 -9.53
N GLU A 141 -0.18 -19.29 -10.07
CA GLU A 141 0.54 -20.30 -9.29
C GLU A 141 2.03 -20.26 -9.62
N VAL A 142 2.86 -20.19 -8.59
CA VAL A 142 4.33 -20.23 -8.70
C VAL A 142 4.86 -21.20 -7.66
N ASN A 143 5.56 -22.24 -8.09
CA ASN A 143 6.18 -23.23 -7.19
C ASN A 143 5.22 -23.80 -6.13
N GLY A 144 3.95 -24.00 -6.48
CA GLY A 144 2.91 -24.53 -5.57
C GLY A 144 2.23 -23.48 -4.68
N ILE A 145 2.63 -22.21 -4.78
CA ILE A 145 1.98 -21.07 -4.13
C ILE A 145 0.90 -20.53 -5.05
N LYS A 146 -0.36 -20.62 -4.66
CA LYS A 146 -1.47 -19.99 -5.38
C LYS A 146 -1.76 -18.63 -4.79
N PHE A 147 -1.95 -17.63 -5.63
CA PHE A 147 -2.35 -16.31 -5.16
C PHE A 147 -3.22 -15.59 -6.18
N TRP A 148 -4.04 -14.68 -5.67
CA TRP A 148 -4.88 -13.75 -6.42
C TRP A 148 -5.08 -12.50 -5.59
N CYS A 149 -5.61 -11.45 -6.19
CA CYS A 149 -5.84 -10.21 -5.47
C CYS A 149 -7.24 -9.64 -5.65
N TYR A 150 -7.65 -8.86 -4.65
CA TYR A 150 -8.88 -8.08 -4.62
C TYR A 150 -8.54 -6.60 -4.63
N THR A 151 -9.47 -5.73 -5.06
CA THR A 151 -9.27 -4.28 -4.90
C THR A 151 -9.17 -3.91 -3.42
N ALA A 152 -8.17 -3.10 -3.06
CA ALA A 152 -8.00 -2.57 -1.71
C ALA A 152 -8.62 -1.17 -1.53
N GLY A 153 -9.11 -0.54 -2.60
CA GLY A 153 -9.41 0.90 -2.58
C GLY A 153 -8.13 1.69 -2.35
N HIS A 154 -8.13 2.66 -1.43
CA HIS A 154 -6.96 3.47 -1.01
C HIS A 154 -6.29 4.30 -2.10
N VAL A 155 -5.67 3.65 -3.09
CA VAL A 155 -5.08 4.27 -4.28
C VAL A 155 -5.32 3.42 -5.53
N LEU A 156 -5.18 4.03 -6.71
CA LEU A 156 -5.43 3.34 -7.98
C LEU A 156 -4.54 2.10 -8.15
N GLY A 157 -5.17 0.93 -8.27
CA GLY A 157 -4.48 -0.35 -8.45
C GLY A 157 -4.05 -1.04 -7.16
N ALA A 158 -4.34 -0.48 -5.98
CA ALA A 158 -4.02 -1.14 -4.72
C ALA A 158 -4.76 -2.46 -4.57
N ALA A 159 -4.06 -3.44 -4.01
CA ALA A 159 -4.48 -4.83 -4.03
C ALA A 159 -4.29 -5.51 -2.68
N MET A 160 -5.33 -6.21 -2.22
CA MET A 160 -5.21 -7.17 -1.11
C MET A 160 -4.90 -8.54 -1.71
N PHE A 161 -3.78 -9.14 -1.33
CA PHE A 161 -3.37 -10.45 -1.84
C PHE A 161 -3.86 -11.56 -0.93
N MET A 162 -4.51 -12.55 -1.54
CA MET A 162 -4.84 -13.81 -0.90
C MET A 162 -3.86 -14.86 -1.41
N VAL A 163 -3.19 -15.55 -0.49
CA VAL A 163 -2.20 -16.59 -0.77
C VAL A 163 -2.69 -17.90 -0.17
N ASP A 164 -2.70 -18.96 -0.96
CA ASP A 164 -3.08 -20.32 -0.57
C ASP A 164 -1.89 -21.26 -0.79
N ILE A 165 -1.38 -21.83 0.31
CA ILE A 165 -0.30 -22.81 0.30
C ILE A 165 -0.79 -24.05 1.03
N ALA A 166 -0.89 -25.16 0.31
CA ALA A 166 -1.37 -26.44 0.85
C ALA A 166 -2.71 -26.33 1.62
N GLY A 167 -3.59 -25.40 1.21
CA GLY A 167 -4.91 -25.20 1.81
C GLY A 167 -4.95 -24.22 2.99
N VAL A 168 -3.79 -23.68 3.42
CA VAL A 168 -3.73 -22.60 4.41
C VAL A 168 -3.79 -21.26 3.69
N ARG A 169 -4.75 -20.42 4.06
CA ARG A 169 -5.02 -19.13 3.40
C ARG A 169 -4.60 -17.95 4.24
N VAL A 170 -3.76 -17.10 3.66
CA VAL A 170 -3.30 -15.84 4.24
C VAL A 170 -3.82 -14.69 3.39
N LEU A 171 -4.55 -13.77 4.00
CA LEU A 171 -4.89 -12.48 3.40
C LEU A 171 -3.91 -11.42 3.90
N TYR A 172 -3.21 -10.77 2.98
CA TYR A 172 -2.42 -9.57 3.26
C TYR A 172 -3.12 -8.37 2.63
N THR A 173 -3.55 -7.41 3.46
CA THR A 173 -4.37 -6.29 2.96
C THR A 173 -3.54 -5.21 2.28
N GLY A 174 -2.27 -5.05 2.63
CA GLY A 174 -1.58 -3.77 2.47
C GLY A 174 -2.38 -2.67 3.17
N ASP A 175 -2.32 -1.47 2.62
CA ASP A 175 -3.23 -0.38 3.00
C ASP A 175 -4.56 -0.52 2.24
N TYR A 176 -5.67 -0.31 2.93
CA TYR A 176 -6.99 -0.47 2.32
C TYR A 176 -8.02 0.53 2.86
N SER A 177 -8.96 0.93 2.01
CA SER A 177 -10.09 1.78 2.39
C SER A 177 -11.41 1.10 2.08
N ARG A 178 -12.31 1.05 3.06
CA ARG A 178 -13.69 0.56 2.86
C ARG A 178 -14.69 1.66 2.51
N GLU A 179 -14.23 2.90 2.37
CA GLU A 179 -15.04 4.02 1.89
C GLU A 179 -14.82 4.18 0.38
N GLU A 180 -15.91 4.31 -0.37
CA GLU A 180 -15.85 4.74 -1.76
C GLU A 180 -15.49 6.22 -1.81
N ASP A 181 -14.62 6.59 -2.74
CA ASP A 181 -14.37 7.99 -3.09
C ASP A 181 -14.78 8.25 -4.55
N ARG A 182 -14.54 9.46 -5.07
CA ARG A 182 -15.03 9.85 -6.40
C ARG A 182 -14.42 9.03 -7.54
N HIS A 183 -13.27 8.39 -7.32
CA HIS A 183 -12.49 7.75 -8.38
C HIS A 183 -12.03 6.32 -8.06
N LEU A 184 -12.22 5.85 -6.82
CA LEU A 184 -11.82 4.54 -6.32
C LEU A 184 -13.01 3.83 -5.68
N ARG A 185 -13.08 2.52 -5.95
CA ARG A 185 -14.01 1.62 -5.26
C ARG A 185 -13.48 1.32 -3.86
N ALA A 186 -14.41 1.05 -2.94
CA ALA A 186 -14.08 0.49 -1.64
C ALA A 186 -13.40 -0.89 -1.78
N ALA A 187 -12.61 -1.24 -0.77
CA ALA A 187 -12.00 -2.55 -0.65
C ALA A 187 -13.06 -3.65 -0.65
N GLU A 188 -12.78 -4.71 -1.42
CA GLU A 188 -13.66 -5.87 -1.50
C GLU A 188 -13.60 -6.73 -0.24
N MET A 189 -14.71 -7.42 0.05
CA MET A 189 -14.73 -8.46 1.07
C MET A 189 -14.49 -9.82 0.38
N PRO A 190 -13.42 -10.56 0.71
CA PRO A 190 -13.20 -11.89 0.17
C PRO A 190 -14.40 -12.82 0.41
N GLN A 191 -14.73 -13.66 -0.58
CA GLN A 191 -15.91 -14.54 -0.51
C GLN A 191 -15.75 -15.69 0.50
N PHE A 192 -14.52 -15.97 0.94
CA PHE A 192 -14.20 -17.01 1.91
C PHE A 192 -13.27 -16.42 2.98
N SER A 193 -13.39 -16.95 4.20
CA SER A 193 -12.53 -16.54 5.31
C SER A 193 -11.10 -17.01 5.05
N PRO A 194 -10.09 -16.14 5.23
CA PRO A 194 -8.72 -16.59 5.40
C PRO A 194 -8.57 -17.28 6.76
N ASP A 195 -7.53 -18.11 6.89
CA ASP A 195 -7.08 -18.66 8.17
C ASP A 195 -6.27 -17.62 8.95
N ILE A 196 -5.49 -16.81 8.22
CA ILE A 196 -4.65 -15.73 8.76
C ILE A 196 -4.96 -14.44 8.00
N CYS A 197 -5.19 -13.36 8.74
CA CYS A 197 -5.33 -12.02 8.17
C CYS A 197 -4.23 -11.12 8.71
N VAL A 198 -3.38 -10.62 7.82
CA VAL A 198 -2.39 -9.59 8.10
C VAL A 198 -2.98 -8.27 7.61
N ILE A 199 -3.28 -7.39 8.55
CA ILE A 199 -4.07 -6.18 8.31
C ILE A 199 -3.32 -4.96 8.83
N GLU A 200 -3.39 -3.85 8.10
CA GLU A 200 -2.86 -2.57 8.55
C GLU A 200 -3.63 -2.03 9.79
N SER A 201 -3.00 -1.10 10.50
CA SER A 201 -3.54 -0.54 11.74
C SER A 201 -3.48 0.99 11.80
N THR A 202 -3.30 1.68 10.66
CA THR A 202 -3.02 3.11 10.59
C THR A 202 -4.06 3.94 11.35
N TYR A 203 -5.34 3.58 11.17
CA TYR A 203 -6.47 4.26 11.79
C TYR A 203 -7.30 3.35 12.73
N GLY A 204 -6.73 2.25 13.22
CA GLY A 204 -7.47 1.20 13.92
C GLY A 204 -8.24 1.62 15.19
N VAL A 205 -7.91 2.77 15.78
CA VAL A 205 -8.59 3.34 16.96
C VAL A 205 -9.31 4.67 16.66
N GLN A 206 -9.23 5.17 15.44
CA GLN A 206 -9.81 6.45 15.03
C GLN A 206 -11.16 6.22 14.34
N LEU A 207 -12.14 7.09 14.64
CA LEU A 207 -13.42 7.05 13.96
C LEU A 207 -13.36 7.90 12.68
N PRO A 208 -13.88 7.41 11.54
CA PRO A 208 -13.95 8.20 10.32
C PRO A 208 -14.76 9.48 10.52
N THR A 209 -14.27 10.60 9.99
CA THR A 209 -14.91 11.93 10.07
C THR A 209 -15.39 12.41 8.69
N SER A 210 -15.84 11.50 7.83
CA SER A 210 -15.96 11.71 6.38
C SER A 210 -16.93 12.84 5.97
N ALA A 211 -18.15 12.89 6.53
CA ALA A 211 -19.16 13.86 6.08
C ALA A 211 -18.84 15.34 6.37
N HIS A 212 -17.99 15.63 7.36
CA HIS A 212 -17.61 17.01 7.71
C HIS A 212 -16.22 17.41 7.21
N SER A 213 -15.41 16.44 6.77
CA SER A 213 -14.03 16.69 6.35
C SER A 213 -13.95 17.49 5.05
N GLU A 214 -14.74 17.10 4.03
CA GLU A 214 -14.72 17.78 2.73
C GLU A 214 -15.22 19.22 2.80
N LYS A 215 -16.37 19.44 3.46
CA LYS A 215 -16.90 20.80 3.65
C LYS A 215 -15.91 21.67 4.41
N ARG A 216 -15.30 21.14 5.47
CA ARG A 216 -14.27 21.87 6.24
C ARG A 216 -13.07 22.21 5.35
N PHE A 217 -12.64 21.29 4.48
CA PHE A 217 -11.56 21.52 3.53
C PHE A 217 -11.91 22.67 2.57
N THR A 218 -13.09 22.63 1.93
CA THR A 218 -13.53 23.69 1.02
C THR A 218 -13.75 25.03 1.73
N ASP A 219 -14.28 25.02 2.95
CA ASP A 219 -14.54 26.23 3.74
C ASP A 219 -13.24 26.95 4.11
N VAL A 220 -12.19 26.20 4.50
CA VAL A 220 -10.87 26.76 4.80
C VAL A 220 -10.25 27.40 3.55
N ILE A 221 -10.35 26.74 2.40
CA ILE A 221 -9.82 27.23 1.13
C ILE A 221 -10.56 28.50 0.70
N HIS A 222 -11.88 28.47 0.71
CA HIS A 222 -12.71 29.61 0.33
C HIS A 222 -12.46 30.81 1.25
N SER A 223 -12.44 30.61 2.57
CA SER A 223 -12.15 31.69 3.53
C SER A 223 -10.77 32.32 3.29
N THR A 224 -9.75 31.51 2.99
CA THR A 224 -8.39 31.99 2.72
C THR A 224 -8.33 32.84 1.44
N ILE A 225 -8.97 32.38 0.37
CA ILE A 225 -8.97 33.08 -0.93
C ILE A 225 -9.80 34.37 -0.84
N SER A 226 -10.95 34.35 -0.16
CA SER A 226 -11.82 35.52 0.03
C SER A 226 -11.15 36.65 0.82
N GLN A 227 -10.11 36.34 1.60
CA GLN A 227 -9.28 37.32 2.30
C GLN A 227 -8.06 37.79 1.48
N GLY A 228 -7.94 37.39 0.21
CA GLY A 228 -6.81 37.72 -0.66
C GLY A 228 -5.55 36.88 -0.40
N GLY A 229 -5.66 35.80 0.37
CA GLY A 229 -4.57 34.88 0.68
C GLY A 229 -4.24 33.91 -0.45
N ARG A 230 -3.20 33.08 -0.22
CA ARG A 230 -2.81 31.96 -1.11
C ARG A 230 -2.87 30.66 -0.32
N VAL A 231 -3.41 29.61 -0.93
CA VAL A 231 -3.50 28.28 -0.34
C VAL A 231 -2.38 27.41 -0.90
N LEU A 232 -1.63 26.75 -0.02
CA LEU A 232 -0.63 25.75 -0.37
C LEU A 232 -1.09 24.38 0.16
N ILE A 233 -1.24 23.41 -0.73
CA ILE A 233 -1.62 22.03 -0.39
C ILE A 233 -0.45 21.12 -0.76
N PRO A 234 0.40 20.73 0.20
CA PRO A 234 1.46 19.76 -0.06
C PRO A 234 0.84 18.37 -0.20
N ALA A 235 0.98 17.76 -1.37
CA ALA A 235 0.56 16.40 -1.65
C ALA A 235 1.52 15.74 -2.64
N TYR A 236 1.65 14.41 -2.57
CA TYR A 236 2.31 13.66 -3.64
C TYR A 236 1.52 13.79 -4.94
N ALA A 237 2.21 13.78 -6.09
CA ALA A 237 1.57 13.94 -7.39
C ALA A 237 0.57 12.81 -7.74
N LEU A 238 0.73 11.64 -7.13
CA LEU A 238 -0.07 10.43 -7.37
C LEU A 238 -0.54 9.88 -6.01
N GLY A 239 -1.83 9.56 -5.88
CA GLY A 239 -2.48 9.08 -4.66
C GLY A 239 -3.68 9.95 -4.28
N ARG A 240 -3.67 10.56 -3.08
CA ARG A 240 -4.80 11.37 -2.59
C ARG A 240 -4.97 12.70 -3.33
N ALA A 241 -3.97 13.18 -4.05
CA ALA A 241 -4.05 14.43 -4.81
C ALA A 241 -5.18 14.38 -5.86
N GLN A 242 -5.40 13.24 -6.51
CA GLN A 242 -6.47 13.05 -7.49
C GLN A 242 -7.86 13.33 -6.90
N GLU A 243 -8.14 12.81 -5.70
CA GLU A 243 -9.41 13.09 -5.00
C GLU A 243 -9.56 14.57 -4.65
N LEU A 244 -8.49 15.19 -4.14
CA LEU A 244 -8.52 16.62 -3.80
C LEU A 244 -8.80 17.49 -5.03
N LEU A 245 -8.29 17.11 -6.21
CA LEU A 245 -8.57 17.81 -7.46
C LEU A 245 -10.04 17.70 -7.87
N LEU A 246 -10.64 16.52 -7.73
CA LEU A 246 -12.06 16.32 -8.04
C LEU A 246 -12.96 17.13 -7.10
N ILE A 247 -12.66 17.12 -5.79
CA ILE A 247 -13.36 17.94 -4.79
C ILE A 247 -13.28 19.43 -5.15
N LEU A 248 -12.09 19.91 -5.50
CA LEU A 248 -11.89 21.32 -5.83
C LEU A 248 -12.57 21.71 -7.14
N ASP A 249 -12.53 20.85 -8.15
CA ASP A 249 -13.19 21.10 -9.43
C ASP A 249 -14.72 21.18 -9.26
N GLU A 250 -15.32 20.22 -8.55
CA GLU A 250 -16.75 20.23 -8.24
C GLU A 250 -17.17 21.45 -7.40
N TYR A 251 -16.38 21.78 -6.36
CA TYR A 251 -16.63 22.95 -5.53
C TYR A 251 -16.59 24.23 -6.37
N TRP A 252 -15.59 24.36 -7.26
CA TRP A 252 -15.43 25.54 -8.10
C TRP A 252 -16.57 25.67 -9.11
N GLN A 253 -16.99 24.58 -9.75
CA GLN A 253 -18.15 24.54 -10.65
C GLN A 253 -19.43 25.06 -9.95
N THR A 254 -19.57 24.80 -8.65
CA THR A 254 -20.72 25.25 -7.86
C THR A 254 -20.69 26.76 -7.56
N ILE A 255 -19.52 27.37 -7.44
CA ILE A 255 -19.36 28.79 -7.07
C ILE A 255 -19.00 29.72 -8.25
N LEU A 256 -18.69 29.18 -9.43
CA LEU A 256 -18.28 29.92 -10.63
C LEU A 256 -19.32 30.94 -11.14
N SER A 257 -20.55 30.92 -10.63
CA SER A 257 -21.51 32.01 -10.85
C SER A 257 -21.14 33.32 -10.15
N SER A 258 -20.18 33.29 -9.20
CA SER A 258 -20.00 34.35 -8.21
C SER A 258 -18.59 34.96 -8.17
N ILE A 259 -17.55 34.30 -8.71
CA ILE A 259 -16.15 34.77 -8.55
C ILE A 259 -15.26 34.39 -9.76
N THR A 260 -14.55 35.37 -10.31
CA THR A 260 -13.59 35.20 -11.42
C THR A 260 -12.14 35.22 -10.91
N PHE A 261 -11.70 34.19 -10.20
CA PHE A 261 -10.26 34.01 -9.93
C PHE A 261 -9.66 33.02 -10.94
N PRO A 262 -8.56 33.36 -11.62
CA PRO A 262 -7.84 32.41 -12.46
C PRO A 262 -7.15 31.37 -11.56
N TYR A 263 -7.49 30.09 -11.75
CA TYR A 263 -6.76 28.99 -11.13
C TYR A 263 -5.40 28.85 -11.85
N ILE A 264 -4.31 29.19 -11.16
CA ILE A 264 -2.99 28.65 -11.50
C ILE A 264 -2.70 27.59 -10.46
N MET A 265 -3.03 26.35 -10.78
CA MET A 265 -2.51 25.23 -10.01
C MET A 265 -1.04 25.08 -10.36
N LEU A 266 -0.19 25.81 -9.64
CA LEU A 266 1.20 25.41 -9.52
C LEU A 266 1.21 24.22 -8.57
N LEU A 267 1.23 23.01 -9.14
CA LEU A 267 1.79 21.85 -8.47
C LEU A 267 3.25 22.21 -8.18
N LEU A 268 3.49 22.89 -7.06
CA LEU A 268 4.82 23.05 -6.50
C LEU A 268 5.18 21.67 -5.95
N LEU A 269 5.58 20.77 -6.86
CA LEU A 269 6.55 19.74 -6.54
C LEU A 269 7.66 20.50 -5.85
N ARG A 270 7.83 20.26 -4.56
CA ARG A 270 8.81 20.95 -3.75
C ARG A 270 10.17 20.66 -4.39
N ARG A 271 10.69 21.59 -5.21
CA ARG A 271 12.13 21.79 -5.30
C ARG A 271 12.51 22.30 -3.93
N SER A 272 12.69 21.39 -2.98
CA SER A 272 13.23 21.74 -1.68
C SER A 272 14.51 22.54 -1.93
N VAL A 273 14.77 23.58 -1.14
CA VAL A 273 16.03 24.35 -1.13
C VAL A 273 17.10 23.57 -0.40
#